data_AF-A0A2K0SY16-F1
#
_entry.id   AF-A0A2K0SY16-F1
#
_cell.length_a   1.000
_cell.length_b   1.000
_cell.length_c   1.000
_cell.angle_alpha   90.00
_cell.angle_beta   90.00
_cell.angle_gamma   90.00
#
_symmetry.space_group_name_H-M   'P 1'
#
loop_
_entity.id
_entity.type
_entity.pdbx_description
1 polymer ?
#
loop_
_entity_poly.entity_id
_entity_poly.type
_entity_poly.pdbx_seq_one_letter_code
_entity_poly.pdbx_strand_id
1 'polypeptide(L)' 'MASGYGMHGGVGRCFPFWQEVMACYVVNTSAEDDSGKKKCSPVLEDYYECLHHKKEVG' A
#
# COMPACT_ATOMS: atom_id res chain seq x y z
N MET A 1 2.73 6.03 12.02
CA MET A 1 1.92 6.46 10.87
C MET A 1 0.83 5.40 10.72
N ALA A 2 -0.43 5.69 11.01
CA ALA A 2 -1.50 4.73 10.72
C ALA A 2 -1.77 4.84 9.21
N SER A 3 -1.23 3.90 8.42
CA SER A 3 -1.26 3.90 6.95
C SER A 3 -2.66 3.90 6.31
N GLY A 4 -3.74 4.04 7.11
CA GLY A 4 -5.11 4.02 6.64
C GLY A 4 -6.09 4.98 7.33
N TYR A 5 -5.73 5.67 8.41
CA TYR A 5 -6.63 6.58 9.12
C TYR A 5 -6.05 8.00 9.12
N GLY A 6 -6.80 8.94 8.52
CA GLY A 6 -6.46 10.37 8.53
C GLY A 6 -6.65 10.99 9.91
N MET A 7 -6.18 12.23 10.11
CA MET A 7 -6.24 12.95 11.40
C MET A 7 -7.65 13.11 11.98
N HIS A 8 -8.70 12.90 11.17
CA HIS A 8 -10.11 12.97 11.59
C HIS A 8 -10.76 11.59 11.82
N GLY A 9 -9.98 10.50 11.87
CA GLY A 9 -10.51 9.15 12.12
C GLY A 9 -11.22 8.50 10.91
N GLY A 10 -11.28 9.19 9.77
CA GLY A 10 -11.75 8.64 8.50
C GLY A 10 -10.66 7.91 7.73
N VAL A 11 -11.06 7.09 6.76
CA VAL A 11 -10.13 6.45 5.82
C VAL A 11 -9.32 7.50 5.06
N GLY A 12 -8.00 7.31 5.03
CA GLY A 12 -7.09 8.20 4.30
C GLY A 12 -7.32 8.14 2.79
N ARG A 13 -6.94 9.19 2.06
CA ARG A 13 -7.11 9.28 0.58
C ARG A 13 -6.54 8.08 -0.18
N CYS A 14 -5.41 7.54 0.29
CA CYS A 14 -4.72 6.41 -0.33
C CYS A 14 -5.06 5.05 0.31
N PHE A 15 -6.09 4.99 1.16
CA PHE A 15 -6.50 3.76 1.81
C PHE A 15 -6.89 2.65 0.82
N PRO A 16 -7.58 2.90 -0.31
CA PRO A 16 -7.87 1.86 -1.29
C PRO A 16 -6.60 1.19 -1.85
N PHE A 17 -5.56 1.98 -2.17
CA PHE A 17 -4.27 1.43 -2.61
C PHE A 17 -3.58 0.64 -1.51
N TRP A 18 -3.69 1.10 -0.25
CA TRP A 18 -3.17 0.34 0.89
C TRP A 18 -3.89 -1.00 1.08
N GLN A 19 -5.20 -1.07 0.82
CA GLN A 19 -5.94 -2.34 0.87
C GLN A 19 -5.43 -3.33 -0.18
N GLU A 20 -5.10 -2.86 -1.39
CA GLU A 20 -4.52 -3.71 -2.45
C GLU A 20 -3.12 -4.23 -2.06
N VAL A 21 -2.28 -3.40 -1.44
CA VAL A 21 -0.98 -3.83 -0.90
C VAL A 21 -1.17 -4.93 0.15
N MET A 22 -2.11 -4.74 1.08
CA MET A 22 -2.39 -5.71 2.13
C MET A 22 -2.95 -7.02 1.56
N ALA A 23 -3.87 -6.96 0.60
CA ALA A 23 -4.40 -8.13 -0.09
C ALA A 23 -3.27 -8.91 -0.79
N CYS A 24 -2.37 -8.22 -1.47
CA CYS A 24 -1.24 -8.86 -2.13
C CYS A 24 -0.29 -9.54 -1.13
N TYR A 25 0.01 -8.90 0.00
CA TYR A 25 0.83 -9.50 1.06
C TYR A 25 0.16 -10.73 1.69
N VAL A 26 -1.15 -10.69 1.97
CA VAL A 26 -1.87 -11.84 2.53
C VAL A 26 -1.80 -13.07 1.60
N VAL A 27 -1.85 -12.85 0.28
CA VAL A 27 -1.82 -13.93 -0.71
C VAL A 27 -0.40 -14.47 -0.96
N ASN A 28 0.64 -13.63 -0.82
CA ASN A 28 1.99 -13.98 -1.23
C ASN A 28 2.99 -14.16 -0.07
N THR A 29 2.56 -14.00 1.17
CA THR A 29 3.41 -14.13 2.35
C THR A 29 2.77 -15.03 3.38
N SER A 30 3.59 -15.51 4.32
CA SER A 30 3.17 -16.28 5.48
C SER A 30 3.92 -15.75 6.71
N ALA A 31 3.55 -16.21 7.90
CA ALA A 31 4.26 -15.81 9.13
C ALA A 31 5.75 -16.21 9.12
N GLU A 32 6.11 -17.25 8.37
CA GLU A 32 7.45 -17.85 8.32
C GLU A 32 8.24 -17.46 7.04
N ASP A 33 7.56 -16.99 6.00
CA ASP A 33 8.18 -16.58 4.73
C ASP A 33 7.57 -15.30 4.19
N ASP A 34 8.40 -14.26 4.07
CA ASP A 34 8.02 -12.98 3.52
C ASP A 34 8.67 -12.68 2.16
N SER A 35 9.41 -13.64 1.60
CA SER A 35 10.12 -13.48 0.34
C SER A 35 9.19 -13.18 -0.85
N GLY A 36 7.91 -13.53 -0.74
CA GLY A 36 6.88 -13.23 -1.73
C GLY A 36 6.40 -11.77 -1.74
N LYS A 37 6.74 -10.93 -0.75
CA LYS A 37 6.43 -9.48 -0.76
C LYS A 37 6.89 -8.77 -2.03
N LYS A 38 8.01 -9.22 -2.61
CA LYS A 38 8.57 -8.66 -3.86
C LYS A 38 7.60 -8.72 -5.05
N LYS A 39 6.67 -9.67 -5.06
CA LYS A 39 5.62 -9.77 -6.09
C LYS A 39 4.62 -8.60 -6.04
N CYS A 40 4.53 -7.94 -4.89
CA CYS A 40 3.62 -6.84 -4.64
C CYS A 40 4.25 -5.46 -4.89
N SER A 41 5.45 -5.39 -5.49
CA SER A 41 6.07 -4.12 -5.88
C SER A 41 5.13 -3.21 -6.68
N PRO A 42 4.38 -3.69 -7.70
CA PRO A 42 3.53 -2.80 -8.50
C PRO A 42 2.45 -2.09 -7.70
N VAL A 43 1.70 -2.82 -6.86
CA VAL A 43 0.65 -2.23 -6.01
C VAL A 43 1.23 -1.34 -4.90
N LEU A 44 2.44 -1.66 -4.43
CA LEU A 44 3.16 -0.83 -3.48
C LEU A 44 3.61 0.49 -4.12
N GLU A 45 4.05 0.47 -5.37
CA GLU A 45 4.38 1.66 -6.14
C GLU A 45 3.17 2.57 -6.38
N ASP A 46 1.98 2.00 -6.62
CA ASP A 46 0.74 2.78 -6.76
C ASP A 46 0.33 3.44 -5.44
N TYR A 47 0.49 2.74 -4.31
CA TYR A 47 0.28 3.34 -2.99
C TYR A 47 1.25 4.50 -2.72
N TYR A 48 2.55 4.31 -3.03
CA TYR A 48 3.53 5.38 -2.90
C TYR A 48 3.28 6.55 -3.84
N GLU A 49 2.79 6.28 -5.05
CA GLU A 49 2.41 7.33 -5.98
C GLU A 49 1.25 8.15 -5.44
N CYS A 50 0.20 7.52 -4.93
CA CYS A 50 -0.89 8.24 -4.28
C CYS A 50 -0.43 9.10 -3.09
N LEU A 51 0.55 8.63 -2.31
CA LEU A 51 1.06 9.36 -1.16
C LEU A 51 1.92 10.57 -1.53
N HIS A 52 2.67 10.48 -2.64
CA HIS A 52 3.74 11.41 -2.94
C HIS A 52 3.59 12.17 -4.27
N HIS A 53 2.61 11.79 -5.11
CA HIS A 53 2.32 12.38 -6.41
C HIS A 53 3.60 12.61 -7.25
N LYS A 54 4.49 11.60 -7.35
CA LYS A 54 5.80 11.76 -7.98
C LYS A 54 5.78 11.59 -9.50
N LYS A 55 4.86 10.78 -10.04
CA LYS A 55 4.64 10.54 -11.47
C LYS A 55 3.68 11.56 -12.08
N GLU A 56 2.83 12.21 -11.27
CA GLU A 56 1.90 13.25 -11.74
C GLU A 56 2.53 14.65 -11.86
N VAL A 57 3.73 14.88 -11.31
CA VAL A 57 4.52 16.10 -11.54
C VAL A 57 5.38 15.90 -12.79
N GLY A 58 4.69 15.84 -13.94
CA GLY A 58 5.26 15.85 -15.29
C GLY A 58 4.84 17.10 -16.03
#